data_AF-A0A956E0F5-F1
#
_entry.id   AF-A0A956E0F5-F1
#
_cell.length_a   1.000
_cell.length_b   1.000
_cell.length_c   1.000
_cell.angle_alpha   90.00
_cell.angle_beta   90.00
_cell.angle_gamma   90.00
#
_symmetry.space_group_name_H-M   'P 1'
#
loop_
_entity.id
_entity.type
_entity.pdbx_description
1 polymer ?
#
loop_
_entity_poly.entity_id
_entity_poly.type
_entity_poly.pdbx_seq_one_letter_code
_entity_poly.pdbx_strand_id
1 'polypeptide(L)'
;MSAVAPAEASASAKRARTINPPVFITSAVLLVALLTYAVVATKSASTLFAELLDGVGTYFGWLYVSSVALFIGFSLWLLMSRHATLRLGADDERPDFSTLSWFAMLFSAGMGIGL
;
A
#
# COMPACT_ATOMS: atom_id res chain seq x y z
N MET A 1 -17.10 46.14 -7.02
CA MET A 1 -16.51 46.35 -8.35
C MET A 1 -15.00 46.43 -8.16
N SER A 2 -14.31 45.29 -8.01
CA SER A 2 -13.62 44.50 -9.04
C SER A 2 -13.27 43.16 -8.39
N ALA A 3 -13.87 42.01 -8.69
CA ALA A 3 -13.83 41.24 -9.93
C ALA A 3 -12.41 40.89 -10.40
N VAL A 4 -11.72 40.03 -9.64
CA VAL A 4 -10.68 39.14 -10.20
C VAL A 4 -10.92 37.74 -9.66
N ALA A 5 -11.63 36.95 -10.47
CA ALA A 5 -11.65 35.48 -10.38
C ALA A 5 -10.40 34.92 -11.11
N PRO A 6 -10.03 33.66 -10.86
CA PRO A 6 -8.65 33.16 -10.84
C PRO A 6 -8.12 32.77 -12.23
N ALA A 7 -6.91 33.20 -12.55
CA ALA A 7 -6.21 32.85 -13.79
C ALA A 7 -5.35 31.56 -13.70
N GLU A 8 -5.43 30.81 -12.59
CA GLU A 8 -4.60 29.60 -12.39
C GLU A 8 -5.40 28.28 -12.52
N ALA A 9 -6.70 28.35 -12.84
CA ALA A 9 -7.57 27.18 -13.01
C ALA A 9 -7.45 26.49 -14.39
N SER A 10 -6.47 26.82 -15.24
CA SER A 10 -6.41 26.33 -16.63
C SER A 10 -5.02 25.91 -17.14
N ALA A 11 -4.19 25.33 -16.28
CA ALA A 11 -3.10 24.47 -16.73
C ALA A 11 -3.26 23.08 -16.14
N SER A 12 -4.46 22.52 -16.31
CA SER A 12 -4.68 21.06 -16.31
C SER A 12 -3.88 20.50 -17.49
N ALA A 13 -2.57 20.37 -17.28
CA ALA A 13 -1.70 19.61 -18.15
C ALA A 13 -2.30 18.21 -18.19
N LYS A 14 -2.90 17.92 -19.34
CA LYS A 14 -3.52 16.66 -19.72
C LYS A 14 -2.47 15.56 -19.58
N ARG A 15 -2.25 15.09 -18.35
CA ARG A 15 -1.34 13.99 -18.04
C ARG A 15 -2.01 12.76 -18.63
N ALA A 16 -1.63 12.42 -19.86
CA ALA A 16 -2.01 11.16 -20.46
C ALA A 16 -1.63 10.08 -19.46
N ARG A 17 -2.65 9.45 -18.88
CA ARG A 17 -2.48 8.29 -18.00
C ARG A 17 -1.99 7.16 -18.89
N THR A 18 -0.69 7.07 -19.11
CA THR A 18 -0.09 5.98 -19.85
C THR A 18 -0.10 4.75 -18.95
N ILE A 19 -1.10 3.90 -19.13
CA ILE A 19 -1.08 2.54 -18.57
C ILE A 19 0.17 1.88 -19.10
N ASN A 20 0.97 1.24 -18.24
CA ASN A 20 2.08 0.42 -18.65
C ASN A 20 1.52 -0.92 -19.17
N PRO A 21 1.36 -1.11 -20.49
CA PRO A 21 0.58 -2.22 -21.02
C PRO A 21 1.13 -3.61 -20.63
N PRO A 22 2.46 -3.88 -20.62
CA PRO A 22 2.95 -5.19 -20.23
C PRO A 22 2.65 -5.53 -18.77
N VAL A 23 2.75 -4.57 -17.84
CA VAL A 23 2.43 -4.83 -16.42
C VAL A 23 0.94 -5.09 -16.26
N PHE A 24 0.10 -4.25 -16.88
CA PHE A 24 -1.35 -4.39 -16.78
C PHE A 24 -1.85 -5.72 -17.36
N ILE A 25 -1.41 -6.07 -18.57
CA ILE A 25 -1.86 -7.31 -19.24
C ILE A 25 -1.35 -8.54 -18.49
N THR A 26 -0.09 -8.54 -18.04
CA THR A 26 0.47 -9.69 -17.31
C THR A 26 -0.27 -9.92 -15.99
N SER A 27 -0.50 -8.87 -15.20
CA SER A 27 -1.26 -8.99 -13.94
C SER A 27 -2.71 -9.39 -14.18
N ALA A 28 -3.37 -8.83 -15.21
CA ALA A 28 -4.76 -9.15 -15.52
C ALA A 28 -4.93 -10.61 -15.98
N VAL A 29 -4.05 -11.10 -16.85
CA VAL A 29 -4.08 -12.50 -17.31
C VAL A 29 -3.83 -13.47 -16.14
N LEU A 30 -2.84 -13.17 -15.28
CA LEU A 30 -2.57 -14.00 -14.09
C LEU A 30 -3.78 -14.05 -13.16
N LEU A 31 -4.42 -12.90 -12.91
CA LEU A 31 -5.59 -12.83 -12.05
C LEU A 31 -6.77 -13.62 -12.63
N VAL A 32 -7.11 -13.41 -13.91
CA VAL A 32 -8.21 -14.12 -14.58
C VAL A 32 -7.95 -15.63 -14.63
N ALA A 33 -6.72 -16.05 -14.90
CA ALA A 33 -6.34 -17.46 -14.93
C ALA A 33 -6.49 -18.10 -13.54
N LEU A 34 -6.00 -17.44 -12.48
CA LEU A 34 -6.11 -17.92 -11.11
C LEU A 34 -7.58 -18.03 -10.66
N LEU A 35 -8.39 -17.02 -10.96
CA LEU A 35 -9.83 -17.05 -10.65
C LEU A 35 -10.55 -18.16 -11.40
N THR A 36 -10.26 -18.32 -12.69
CA THR A 36 -10.85 -19.38 -13.51
C THR A 36 -10.50 -20.75 -12.96
N TYR A 37 -9.23 -20.97 -12.59
CA TYR A 37 -8.80 -22.21 -11.95
C TYR A 37 -9.52 -22.46 -10.61
N ALA A 38 -9.61 -21.45 -9.75
CA ALA A 38 -10.27 -21.57 -8.44
C ALA A 38 -11.77 -21.89 -8.56
N VAL A 39 -12.45 -21.34 -9.58
CA VAL A 39 -13.88 -21.59 -9.81
C VAL A 39 -14.13 -22.96 -10.45
N VAL A 40 -13.33 -23.37 -11.43
CA VAL A 40 -13.54 -24.65 -12.14
C VAL A 40 -13.11 -25.85 -11.29
N ALA A 41 -12.03 -25.72 -10.51
CA ALA A 41 -11.40 -26.80 -9.77
C ALA A 41 -11.34 -26.52 -8.26
N THR A 42 -12.46 -26.06 -7.66
CA THR A 42 -12.52 -25.57 -6.28
C THR A 42 -11.89 -26.50 -5.24
N LYS A 43 -12.20 -27.81 -5.29
CA LYS A 43 -11.65 -28.78 -4.33
C LYS A 43 -10.13 -28.95 -4.45
N SER A 44 -9.62 -28.98 -5.68
CA SER A 44 -8.17 -29.06 -5.93
C SER A 44 -7.49 -27.76 -5.50
N ALA A 45 -8.07 -26.61 -5.84
CA ALA A 45 -7.55 -25.30 -5.48
C ALA A 45 -7.48 -25.12 -3.96
N SER A 46 -8.51 -25.55 -3.22
CA SER A 46 -8.50 -25.46 -1.76
C SER A 46 -7.40 -26.30 -1.11
N THR A 47 -7.17 -27.53 -1.60
CA THR A 47 -6.11 -28.40 -1.08
C THR A 47 -4.73 -27.82 -1.39
N LEU A 48 -4.49 -27.40 -2.63
CA LEU A 48 -3.23 -26.79 -3.02
C LEU A 48 -2.93 -25.50 -2.24
N PHE A 49 -3.92 -24.62 -2.06
CA PHE A 49 -3.72 -23.39 -1.27
C PHE A 49 -3.45 -23.69 0.20
N ALA A 50 -4.07 -24.73 0.77
CA ALA A 50 -3.79 -25.15 2.14
C ALA A 50 -2.36 -25.72 2.28
N GLU A 51 -1.94 -26.58 1.37
CA GLU A 51 -0.57 -27.13 1.34
C GLU A 51 0.48 -26.03 1.15
N LEU A 52 0.23 -25.07 0.27
CA LEU A 52 1.11 -23.91 0.07
C LEU A 52 1.18 -23.03 1.32
N LEU A 53 0.04 -22.77 1.96
CA LEU A 53 0.00 -21.99 3.21
C LEU A 53 0.79 -22.70 4.32
N ASP A 54 0.61 -24.00 4.49
CA ASP A 54 1.33 -24.81 5.48
C ASP A 54 2.84 -24.87 5.18
N GLY A 55 3.21 -25.06 3.91
CA GLY A 55 4.60 -25.03 3.47
C GLY A 55 5.26 -23.67 3.71
N VAL A 56 4.60 -22.57 3.35
CA VAL A 56 5.11 -21.22 3.62
C VAL A 56 5.21 -20.97 5.13
N GLY A 57 4.22 -21.37 5.91
CA GLY A 57 4.26 -21.27 7.38
C GLY A 57 5.43 -22.04 7.99
N THR A 58 5.66 -23.27 7.52
CA THR A 58 6.71 -24.15 8.04
C THR A 58 8.11 -23.67 7.67
N TYR A 59 8.34 -23.33 6.40
CA TYR A 59 9.69 -22.97 5.92
C TYR A 59 10.03 -21.49 6.06
N PHE A 60 9.05 -20.59 5.86
CA PHE A 60 9.24 -19.14 5.90
C PHE A 60 8.67 -18.47 7.15
N GLY A 61 8.04 -19.22 8.07
CA GLY A 61 7.47 -18.66 9.30
C GLY A 61 8.49 -17.94 10.17
N TRP A 62 9.71 -18.47 10.30
CA TRP A 62 10.79 -17.80 11.04
C TRP A 62 11.14 -16.45 10.41
N LEU A 63 11.23 -16.38 9.07
CA LEU A 63 11.54 -15.16 8.34
C LEU A 63 10.41 -14.14 8.51
N TYR A 64 9.16 -14.58 8.48
CA TYR A 64 8.00 -13.73 8.74
C TYR A 64 8.08 -13.09 10.15
N VAL A 65 8.25 -13.92 11.19
CA VAL A 65 8.32 -13.44 12.58
C VAL A 65 9.53 -12.53 12.80
N SER A 66 10.71 -12.91 12.30
CA SER A 66 11.92 -12.09 12.38
C SER A 66 11.79 -10.78 11.61
N SER A 67 11.12 -10.76 10.46
CA SER A 67 10.89 -9.53 9.69
C SER A 67 9.97 -8.56 10.42
N VAL A 68 8.87 -9.07 11.01
CA VAL A 68 7.97 -8.24 11.85
C VAL A 68 8.73 -7.67 13.05
N ALA A 69 9.49 -8.50 13.76
CA ALA A 69 10.32 -8.04 14.88
C ALA A 69 11.35 -6.99 14.43
N LEU A 70 11.97 -7.19 13.27
CA LEU A 70 12.93 -6.25 12.67
C LEU A 70 12.25 -4.93 12.33
N PHE A 71 11.09 -4.92 11.67
CA PHE A 71 10.39 -3.68 11.31
C PHE A 71 9.92 -2.89 12.54
N ILE A 72 9.45 -3.58 13.58
CA ILE A 72 9.12 -2.93 14.86
C ILE A 72 10.39 -2.36 15.50
N GLY A 73 11.46 -3.15 15.58
CA GLY A 73 12.75 -2.71 16.12
C GLY A 73 13.34 -1.53 15.36
N PHE A 74 13.26 -1.55 14.03
CA PHE A 74 13.69 -0.47 13.15
C PHE A 74 12.84 0.79 13.36
N SER A 75 11.53 0.66 13.50
CA SER A 75 10.63 1.79 13.77
C SER A 75 10.90 2.42 15.13
N LEU A 76 11.14 1.60 16.17
CA LEU A 76 11.56 2.08 17.50
C LEU A 76 12.94 2.74 17.45
N TRP A 77 13.87 2.18 16.67
CA TRP A 77 15.17 2.79 16.45
C TRP A 77 15.03 4.16 15.76
N LEU A 78 14.20 4.29 14.72
CA LEU A 78 13.91 5.57 14.07
C LEU A 78 13.33 6.59 15.06
N LEU A 79 12.44 6.16 15.95
CA LEU A 79 11.82 7.02 16.97
C LEU A 79 12.83 7.56 18.00
N MET A 80 13.81 6.75 18.41
CA MET A 80 14.84 7.16 19.37
C MET A 80 16.07 7.81 18.72
N SER A 81 16.24 7.63 17.41
CA SER A 81 17.39 8.13 16.66
C SER A 81 17.23 9.61 16.31
N ARG A 82 18.34 10.23 15.88
CA ARG A 82 18.39 11.62 15.36
C ARG A 82 17.43 11.87 14.18
N HIS A 83 16.96 10.82 13.53
CA HIS A 83 16.07 10.91 12.37
C HIS A 83 14.60 11.17 12.78
N ALA A 84 14.24 11.06 14.06
CA ALA A 84 12.88 11.30 14.54
C ALA A 84 12.41 12.76 14.33
N THR A 85 13.34 13.71 14.25
CA THR A 85 13.02 15.14 14.05
C THR A 85 13.03 15.55 12.58
N LEU A 86 13.41 14.65 11.66
CA LEU A 86 13.47 14.95 10.24
C LEU A 86 12.05 15.07 9.68
N ARG A 87 11.73 16.22 9.10
CA ARG A 87 10.48 16.45 8.39
C ARG A 87 10.58 15.92 6.97
N LEU A 88 9.56 15.18 6.54
CA LEU A 88 9.46 14.67 5.17
C LEU A 88 8.84 15.74 4.27
N GLY A 89 9.66 16.70 3.83
CA GLY A 89 9.25 17.86 3.03
C GLY A 89 10.38 18.87 2.92
N ALA A 90 10.11 20.02 2.31
CA ALA A 90 11.03 21.15 2.39
C ALA A 90 11.07 21.71 3.84
N ASP A 91 12.17 22.36 4.23
CA ASP A 91 12.39 22.83 5.62
C ASP A 91 11.30 23.80 6.11
N ASP A 92 10.68 24.54 5.19
CA ASP A 92 9.64 25.54 5.40
C ASP A 92 8.20 25.05 5.13
N GLU A 93 8.05 23.78 4.75
CA GLU A 93 6.76 23.19 4.41
C GLU A 93 5.92 22.90 5.65
N ARG A 94 4.62 23.21 5.58
CA ARG A 94 3.66 22.97 6.65
C ARG A 94 2.82 21.72 6.33
N PRO A 95 2.30 20.99 7.34
CA PRO A 95 1.44 19.85 7.09
C PRO A 95 0.18 20.23 6.30
N ASP A 96 -0.11 19.49 5.24
CA ASP A 96 -1.31 19.69 4.40
C ASP A 96 -2.62 19.35 5.13
N PHE A 97 -2.55 18.42 6.09
CA PHE A 97 -3.70 17.95 6.86
C PHE A 97 -3.53 18.24 8.34
N SER A 98 -4.65 18.51 9.03
CA SER A 98 -4.67 18.63 10.48
C SER A 98 -4.32 17.30 11.14
N THR A 99 -3.72 17.32 12.34
CA THR A 99 -3.31 16.11 13.06
C THR A 99 -4.45 15.12 13.25
N LEU A 100 -5.67 15.62 13.50
CA LEU A 100 -6.85 14.77 13.66
C LEU A 100 -7.26 14.11 12.33
N SER A 101 -7.27 14.87 11.23
CA SER A 101 -7.59 14.34 9.90
C SER A 101 -6.54 13.32 9.45
N TRP A 102 -5.26 13.58 9.70
CA TRP A 102 -4.17 12.66 9.41
C TRP A 102 -4.29 11.34 10.19
N PHE A 103 -4.61 11.42 11.49
CA PHE A 103 -4.82 10.24 12.30
C PHE A 103 -6.02 9.40 11.81
N ALA A 104 -7.11 10.06 11.41
CA ALA A 104 -8.27 9.39 10.80
C ALA A 104 -7.91 8.67 9.50
N MET A 105 -7.04 9.25 8.66
CA MET A 105 -6.54 8.59 7.44
C MET A 105 -5.73 7.33 7.75
N LEU A 106 -4.83 7.39 8.75
CA LEU A 106 -4.07 6.21 9.19
C LEU A 106 -4.97 5.10 9.72
N PHE A 107 -5.99 5.46 10.52
CA PHE A 107 -6.96 4.50 11.03
C PHE A 107 -7.75 3.84 9.90
N SER A 108 -8.24 4.63 8.94
CA SER A 108 -8.96 4.10 7.77
C SER A 108 -8.08 3.23 6.87
N ALA A 109 -6.78 3.52 6.76
CA ALA A 109 -5.84 2.70 6.00
C ALA A 109 -5.50 1.38 6.72
N GLY A 110 -5.50 1.38 8.06
CA GLY A 110 -5.16 0.22 8.89
C GLY A 110 -6.32 -0.73 9.19
N MET A 111 -7.55 -0.23 9.28
CA MET A 111 -8.74 -1.04 9.57
C MET A 111 -9.24 -1.75 8.30
N GLY A 112 -8.89 -3.02 8.14
CA GLY A 112 -9.38 -3.87 7.04
C GLY A 112 -10.59 -4.73 7.42
N ILE A 113 -11.06 -5.56 6.48
CA ILE A 113 -12.20 -6.49 6.65
C ILE A 113 -11.98 -7.53 7.77
N GLY A 114 -10.74 -7.74 8.20
CA GLY A 114 -10.34 -8.81 9.13
C GLY A 114 -10.25 -8.43 10.63
N LEU A 115 -10.63 -7.20 11.02
CA LEU A 115 -10.82 -6.82 12.43
C LEU A 115 -12.30 -6.92 12.79
#